data_AF-A0A427XI52-F1
#
_entry.id   AF-A0A427XI52-F1
#
_cell.length_a   1.000
_cell.length_b   1.000
_cell.length_c   1.000
_cell.angle_alpha   90.00
_cell.angle_beta   90.00
_cell.angle_gamma   90.00
#
_symmetry.space_group_name_H-M   'P 1'
#
loop_
_entity.id
_entity.type
_entity.pdbx_description
1 polymer ?
#
loop_
_entity_poly.entity_id
_entity_poly.type
_entity_poly.pdbx_seq_one_letter_code
_entity_poly.pdbx_strand_id
1 'polypeptide(L)'
;MTRLALATAVFAIAPWLAAASAPCEPSTPALQAFAKRADGYNNPADGGGSMLTIVNNTYPAGQGEPINVILSGTSDAQVLVDSLDDGGFQNYMLSTFLAHECLGVHFGDTQSANLGDGDGNVTQVAVLRWDYGDPYVGSCKETFNGGLHLRYWQQNGTKAFFLAVSVEMDEAKGHDIVPDGYNLGRDELVGNVTQTSVESRNVTTASTFSGQTSYGNYTYQTDVTYVAGLLQNSSIGINHNITVEEDGYAAIDGLVAVLQVSIVSRPAGDTGATAASSSSSGAISLLPPAVAIVTLAAVAALW
;
A
#
# COMPACT_ATOMS: atom_id res chain seq x y z
N MET A 1 -82.83 -46.48 36.66
CA MET A 1 -81.82 -47.08 35.76
C MET A 1 -81.48 -46.06 34.71
N THR A 2 -80.43 -45.29 34.99
CA THR A 2 -80.00 -44.09 34.29
C THR A 2 -79.32 -44.50 32.99
N ARG A 3 -79.90 -44.15 31.83
CA ARG A 3 -79.23 -44.30 30.53
C ARG A 3 -78.87 -42.92 30.01
N LEU A 4 -77.57 -42.72 29.92
CA LEU A 4 -76.85 -41.54 29.46
C LEU A 4 -77.20 -41.27 27.98
N ALA A 5 -77.78 -40.10 27.70
CA ALA A 5 -78.00 -39.63 26.34
C ALA A 5 -76.69 -39.05 25.79
N LEU A 6 -76.11 -39.73 24.81
CA LEU A 6 -74.90 -39.28 24.11
C LEU A 6 -75.33 -38.26 23.03
N ALA A 7 -74.97 -36.99 23.24
CA ALA A 7 -75.18 -35.92 22.28
C ALA A 7 -74.16 -36.04 21.14
N THR A 8 -74.65 -36.29 19.92
CA THR A 8 -73.84 -36.30 18.70
C THR A 8 -73.59 -34.85 18.27
N ALA A 9 -72.40 -34.30 18.59
CA ALA A 9 -71.97 -33.00 18.08
C ALA A 9 -71.40 -33.17 16.66
N VAL A 10 -71.99 -32.47 15.70
CA VAL A 10 -71.51 -32.35 14.33
C VAL A 10 -70.26 -31.47 14.33
N PHE A 11 -69.08 -32.07 14.11
CA PHE A 11 -67.84 -31.34 13.88
C PHE A 11 -67.83 -30.79 12.45
N ALA A 12 -67.83 -29.46 12.32
CA ALA A 12 -67.59 -28.78 11.05
C ALA A 12 -66.11 -28.96 10.68
N ILE A 13 -65.87 -29.53 9.50
CA ILE A 13 -64.55 -29.80 8.95
C ILE A 13 -64.02 -28.47 8.39
N ALA A 14 -63.03 -27.87 9.04
CA ALA A 14 -62.34 -26.71 8.52
C ALA A 14 -61.49 -27.12 7.29
N PRO A 15 -61.55 -26.39 6.17
CA PRO A 15 -60.71 -26.68 5.02
C PRO A 15 -59.25 -26.38 5.35
N TRP A 16 -58.42 -27.40 5.29
CA TRP A 16 -56.97 -27.27 5.24
C TRP A 16 -56.60 -26.47 3.98
N LEU A 17 -56.13 -25.23 4.15
CA LEU A 17 -55.36 -24.57 3.11
C LEU A 17 -54.01 -25.30 3.03
N ALA A 18 -53.83 -26.09 1.97
CA ALA A 18 -52.52 -26.54 1.54
C ALA A 18 -51.72 -25.30 1.12
N ALA A 19 -50.77 -24.87 1.96
CA ALA A 19 -49.73 -23.96 1.53
C ALA A 19 -48.88 -24.69 0.48
N ALA A 20 -49.03 -24.29 -0.78
CA ALA A 20 -48.11 -24.71 -1.82
C ALA A 20 -46.72 -24.20 -1.44
N SER A 21 -45.83 -25.13 -1.09
CA SER A 21 -44.41 -24.88 -0.96
C SER A 21 -43.89 -24.36 -2.30
N ALA A 22 -43.53 -23.08 -2.35
CA ALA A 22 -42.77 -22.55 -3.47
C ALA A 22 -41.48 -23.38 -3.63
N PRO A 23 -41.12 -23.81 -4.86
CA PRO A 23 -39.85 -24.48 -5.07
C PRO A 23 -38.72 -23.54 -4.64
N CYS A 24 -37.80 -24.07 -3.84
CA CYS A 24 -36.55 -23.42 -3.50
C CYS A 24 -35.76 -23.26 -4.81
N GLU A 25 -35.87 -22.10 -5.45
CA GLU A 25 -34.94 -21.74 -6.50
C GLU A 25 -33.56 -21.56 -5.85
N PRO A 26 -32.50 -22.19 -6.39
CA PRO A 26 -31.16 -21.88 -5.95
C PRO A 26 -30.92 -20.41 -6.27
N SER A 27 -30.77 -19.57 -5.24
CA SER A 27 -30.27 -18.22 -5.40
C SER A 27 -28.89 -18.35 -6.02
N THR A 28 -28.84 -18.16 -7.33
CA THR A 28 -27.57 -17.96 -8.04
C THR A 28 -26.94 -16.79 -7.32
N PRO A 29 -25.76 -16.93 -6.70
CA PRO A 29 -25.07 -15.76 -6.17
C PRO A 29 -24.93 -14.83 -7.36
N ALA A 30 -25.61 -13.68 -7.31
CA ALA A 30 -25.31 -12.60 -8.21
C ALA A 30 -23.78 -12.47 -8.12
N LEU A 31 -23.09 -12.61 -9.25
CA LEU A 31 -21.72 -12.16 -9.36
C LEU A 31 -21.75 -10.74 -8.80
N GLN A 32 -21.29 -10.58 -7.56
CA GLN A 32 -20.94 -9.27 -7.05
C GLN A 32 -19.88 -8.84 -8.04
N ALA A 33 -20.28 -7.97 -8.97
CA ALA A 33 -19.32 -7.23 -9.75
C ALA A 33 -18.41 -6.62 -8.71
N PHE A 34 -17.19 -7.14 -8.62
CA PHE A 34 -16.13 -6.54 -7.83
C PHE A 34 -16.19 -5.07 -8.24
N ALA A 35 -16.57 -4.20 -7.29
CA ALA A 35 -16.51 -2.78 -7.52
C ALA A 35 -15.13 -2.54 -8.12
N LYS A 36 -15.08 -2.00 -9.35
CA LYS A 36 -13.83 -1.59 -9.99
C LYS A 36 -13.06 -0.84 -8.90
N ARG A 37 -12.00 -1.46 -8.36
CA ARG A 37 -11.29 -0.92 -7.21
C ARG A 37 -10.86 0.49 -7.59
N ALA A 38 -11.15 1.43 -6.69
CA ALA A 38 -10.98 2.86 -6.87
C ALA A 38 -9.59 3.18 -7.43
N ASP A 39 -9.50 4.27 -8.21
CA ASP A 39 -8.47 4.66 -9.19
C ASP A 39 -7.00 4.79 -8.71
N GLY A 40 -6.59 4.05 -7.67
CA GLY A 40 -5.29 4.11 -7.02
C GLY A 40 -4.40 2.89 -7.20
N TYR A 41 -4.93 1.69 -7.46
CA TYR A 41 -4.11 0.52 -7.77
C TYR A 41 -4.94 -0.55 -8.49
N ASN A 42 -4.29 -1.37 -9.31
CA ASN A 42 -4.89 -2.56 -9.90
C ASN A 42 -4.52 -3.78 -9.06
N ASN A 43 -5.47 -4.70 -8.84
CA ASN A 43 -5.16 -5.95 -8.14
C ASN A 43 -4.24 -6.82 -9.01
N PRO A 44 -3.03 -7.20 -8.54
CA PRO A 44 -2.10 -8.01 -9.32
C PRO A 44 -2.71 -9.30 -9.86
N ALA A 45 -3.60 -9.94 -9.11
CA ALA A 45 -4.23 -11.20 -9.52
C ALA A 45 -5.08 -11.06 -10.80
N ASP A 46 -5.63 -9.86 -11.07
CA ASP A 46 -6.47 -9.61 -12.25
C ASP A 46 -5.62 -9.64 -13.55
N GLY A 47 -4.31 -9.44 -13.44
CA GLY A 47 -3.34 -9.49 -14.53
C GLY A 47 -2.36 -10.67 -14.48
N GLY A 48 -2.64 -11.69 -13.66
CA GLY A 48 -1.79 -12.88 -13.51
C GLY A 48 -0.58 -12.71 -12.58
N GLY A 49 -0.53 -11.61 -11.83
CA GLY A 49 0.40 -11.40 -10.73
C GLY A 49 -0.13 -11.87 -9.38
N SER A 50 0.53 -11.48 -8.29
CA SER A 50 0.14 -11.82 -6.92
C SER A 50 0.54 -10.77 -5.90
N MET A 51 -0.17 -10.72 -4.77
CA MET A 51 0.22 -9.95 -3.58
C MET A 51 1.27 -10.66 -2.72
N LEU A 52 1.99 -11.61 -3.31
CA LEU A 52 3.12 -12.32 -2.69
C LEU A 52 4.37 -12.05 -3.51
N THR A 53 5.49 -11.83 -2.83
CA THR A 53 6.80 -11.78 -3.47
C THR A 53 7.21 -13.16 -3.98
N ILE A 54 8.22 -13.18 -4.83
CA ILE A 54 8.83 -14.36 -5.42
C ILE A 54 10.22 -14.48 -4.81
N VAL A 55 10.38 -15.48 -3.95
CA VAL A 55 11.61 -15.74 -3.21
C VAL A 55 12.15 -17.10 -3.63
N ASN A 56 13.45 -17.15 -3.91
CA ASN A 56 14.12 -18.42 -4.22
C ASN A 56 14.48 -19.14 -2.92
N ASN A 57 14.61 -20.46 -2.99
CA ASN A 57 15.13 -21.29 -1.89
C ASN A 57 14.34 -21.23 -0.57
N THR A 58 13.05 -20.90 -0.59
CA THR A 58 12.21 -20.98 0.60
C THR A 58 11.96 -22.43 1.03
N TYR A 59 11.62 -22.63 2.30
CA TYR A 59 11.17 -23.92 2.80
C TYR A 59 9.85 -23.79 3.57
N PRO A 60 8.74 -24.42 3.11
CA PRO A 60 8.55 -25.07 1.81
C PRO A 60 8.89 -24.20 0.58
N ALA A 61 9.19 -24.83 -0.55
CA ALA A 61 9.53 -24.12 -1.79
C ALA A 61 8.31 -23.39 -2.38
N GLY A 62 8.55 -22.20 -2.93
CA GLY A 62 7.52 -21.39 -3.60
C GLY A 62 6.69 -20.52 -2.65
N GLN A 63 7.24 -20.19 -1.48
CA GLN A 63 6.62 -19.24 -0.56
C GLN A 63 7.07 -17.81 -0.89
N GLY A 64 6.24 -16.84 -0.53
CA GLY A 64 6.50 -15.43 -0.73
C GLY A 64 6.24 -14.63 0.55
N GLU A 65 6.85 -13.46 0.63
CA GLU A 65 6.49 -12.46 1.63
C GLU A 65 5.21 -11.74 1.18
N PRO A 66 4.31 -11.39 2.11
CA PRO A 66 3.09 -10.67 1.80
C PRO A 66 3.39 -9.22 1.44
N ILE A 67 2.91 -8.79 0.28
CA ILE A 67 2.81 -7.38 -0.09
C ILE A 67 1.57 -6.83 0.62
N ASN A 68 1.74 -6.40 1.86
CA ASN A 68 0.67 -6.08 2.81
C ASN A 68 0.39 -4.58 2.94
N VAL A 69 1.09 -3.73 2.18
CA VAL A 69 0.85 -2.29 2.12
C VAL A 69 0.85 -1.80 0.67
N ILE A 70 -0.04 -0.85 0.36
CA ILE A 70 -0.08 -0.15 -0.93
C ILE A 70 -0.06 1.36 -0.68
N LEU A 71 0.91 2.06 -1.27
CA LEU A 71 0.81 3.51 -1.45
C LEU A 71 0.04 3.77 -2.73
N SER A 72 -1.18 4.29 -2.58
CA SER A 72 -2.13 4.49 -3.66
C SER A 72 -1.59 5.46 -4.73
N GLY A 73 -1.77 5.12 -6.01
CA GLY A 73 -1.53 5.98 -7.16
C GLY A 73 -2.41 7.24 -7.22
N THR A 74 -3.39 7.37 -6.32
CA THR A 74 -4.13 8.63 -6.09
C THR A 74 -3.43 9.58 -5.11
N SER A 75 -2.23 9.25 -4.64
CA SER A 75 -1.38 10.15 -3.86
C SER A 75 -0.80 11.26 -4.73
N ASP A 76 -0.25 12.30 -4.11
CA ASP A 76 0.42 13.36 -4.84
C ASP A 76 1.52 12.80 -5.76
N ALA A 77 1.54 13.27 -7.01
CA ALA A 77 2.41 12.72 -8.05
C ALA A 77 3.90 12.75 -7.69
N GLN A 78 4.34 13.69 -6.85
CA GLN A 78 5.71 13.74 -6.36
C GLN A 78 6.05 12.59 -5.41
N VAL A 79 5.13 12.22 -4.52
CA VAL A 79 5.31 11.06 -3.63
C VAL A 79 5.37 9.75 -4.43
N LEU A 80 4.79 9.72 -5.64
CA LEU A 80 4.87 8.59 -6.58
C LEU A 80 6.19 8.52 -7.37
N VAL A 81 7.15 9.42 -7.11
CA VAL A 81 8.49 9.37 -7.70
C VAL A 81 9.43 8.69 -6.71
N ASP A 82 10.12 7.65 -7.15
CA ASP A 82 11.18 7.01 -6.38
C ASP A 82 12.40 7.95 -6.28
N SER A 83 12.41 8.80 -5.26
CA SER A 83 13.45 9.82 -5.05
C SER A 83 13.55 10.26 -3.59
N LEU A 84 14.76 10.67 -3.19
CA LEU A 84 15.04 11.38 -1.94
C LEU A 84 14.78 12.89 -2.05
N ASP A 85 14.68 13.40 -3.27
CA ASP A 85 14.50 14.82 -3.57
C ASP A 85 13.02 15.15 -3.77
N ASP A 86 12.68 16.44 -3.70
CA ASP A 86 11.38 17.02 -4.07
C ASP A 86 10.14 16.37 -3.42
N GLY A 87 10.32 15.79 -2.23
CA GLY A 87 9.29 15.11 -1.48
C GLY A 87 8.90 13.74 -2.05
N GLY A 88 9.82 13.08 -2.76
CA GLY A 88 9.64 11.75 -3.34
C GLY A 88 9.40 10.64 -2.32
N PHE A 89 9.10 9.44 -2.82
CA PHE A 89 8.78 8.25 -2.03
C PHE A 89 9.83 7.98 -0.95
N GLN A 90 11.12 7.99 -1.29
CA GLN A 90 12.18 7.72 -0.33
C GLN A 90 12.28 8.83 0.72
N ASN A 91 12.05 10.10 0.34
CA ASN A 91 11.98 11.21 1.30
C ASN A 91 10.84 11.03 2.31
N TYR A 92 9.67 10.61 1.82
CA TYR A 92 8.52 10.28 2.66
C TYR A 92 8.83 9.11 3.60
N MET A 93 9.49 8.05 3.15
CA MET A 93 9.87 6.94 4.03
C MET A 93 10.82 7.38 5.15
N LEU A 94 11.71 8.34 4.91
CA LEU A 94 12.55 8.93 5.96
C LEU A 94 11.76 9.65 7.05
N SER A 95 10.56 10.16 6.77
CA SER A 95 9.68 10.73 7.80
C SER A 95 9.01 9.66 8.68
N THR A 96 9.23 8.38 8.37
CA THR A 96 8.67 7.20 9.06
C THR A 96 9.76 6.35 9.71
N PHE A 97 10.99 6.89 9.81
CA PHE A 97 12.19 6.21 10.32
C PHE A 97 12.61 4.98 9.50
N LEU A 98 12.27 4.95 8.21
CA LEU A 98 12.73 3.95 7.26
C LEU A 98 13.73 4.58 6.31
N ALA A 99 14.95 4.07 6.32
CA ALA A 99 16.05 4.54 5.48
C ALA A 99 16.62 3.43 4.61
N HIS A 100 17.34 3.81 3.56
CA HIS A 100 18.06 2.87 2.71
C HIS A 100 19.06 2.04 3.50
N GLU A 101 19.39 0.85 2.99
CA GLU A 101 20.34 -0.06 3.64
C GLU A 101 21.70 0.59 3.91
N CYS A 102 22.31 0.13 5.00
CA CYS A 102 23.56 0.63 5.53
C CYS A 102 24.64 0.78 4.46
N LEU A 103 25.08 2.01 4.22
CA LEU A 103 26.18 2.35 3.29
C LEU A 103 25.99 1.76 1.86
N GLY A 104 24.75 1.49 1.45
CA GLY A 104 24.43 0.88 0.16
C GLY A 104 24.81 -0.60 0.04
N VAL A 105 25.09 -1.28 1.15
CA VAL A 105 25.33 -2.73 1.17
C VAL A 105 23.99 -3.44 1.32
N HIS A 106 23.64 -4.24 0.32
CA HIS A 106 22.44 -5.07 0.34
C HIS A 106 22.66 -6.29 1.24
N PHE A 107 21.88 -6.39 2.32
CA PHE A 107 21.88 -7.55 3.21
C PHE A 107 20.56 -8.30 3.07
N GLY A 108 20.64 -9.54 2.59
CA GLY A 108 19.51 -10.42 2.34
C GLY A 108 19.35 -10.78 0.86
N ASP A 109 18.39 -11.67 0.58
CA ASP A 109 18.12 -12.07 -0.79
C ASP A 109 17.32 -11.01 -1.54
N THR A 110 17.68 -10.79 -2.79
CA THR A 110 16.90 -9.97 -3.71
C THR A 110 15.62 -10.71 -4.11
N GLN A 111 14.48 -10.07 -3.92
CA GLN A 111 13.17 -10.63 -4.24
C GLN A 111 12.58 -9.98 -5.49
N SER A 112 11.65 -10.69 -6.13
CA SER A 112 10.87 -10.18 -7.27
C SER A 112 9.39 -10.17 -6.94
N ALA A 113 8.59 -9.43 -7.71
CA ALA A 113 7.13 -9.48 -7.63
C ALA A 113 6.55 -9.38 -9.05
N ASN A 114 5.34 -9.91 -9.23
CA ASN A 114 4.56 -9.69 -10.45
C ASN A 114 3.30 -8.91 -10.06
N LEU A 115 3.23 -7.64 -10.48
CA LEU A 115 2.17 -6.72 -10.10
C LEU A 115 0.97 -6.75 -11.06
N GLY A 116 0.92 -7.71 -12.00
CA GLY A 116 -0.20 -7.90 -12.92
C GLY A 116 -0.40 -6.77 -13.92
N ASP A 117 0.65 -5.97 -14.18
CA ASP A 117 0.64 -4.78 -15.03
C ASP A 117 1.25 -5.01 -16.42
N GLY A 118 1.62 -6.25 -16.73
CA GLY A 118 2.19 -6.65 -18.02
C GLY A 118 3.72 -6.68 -18.05
N ASP A 119 4.40 -6.21 -16.99
CA ASP A 119 5.87 -6.21 -16.92
C ASP A 119 6.45 -7.54 -16.42
N GLY A 120 5.58 -8.48 -16.02
CA GLY A 120 5.97 -9.82 -15.56
C GLY A 120 6.61 -9.79 -14.17
N ASN A 121 7.62 -10.64 -13.95
CA ASN A 121 8.36 -10.65 -12.68
C ASN A 121 9.41 -9.53 -12.70
N VAL A 122 9.24 -8.53 -11.86
CA VAL A 122 10.16 -7.41 -11.69
C VAL A 122 10.91 -7.52 -10.36
N THR A 123 12.20 -7.20 -10.39
CA THR A 123 13.01 -7.15 -9.17
C THR A 123 12.59 -5.98 -8.29
N GLN A 124 12.70 -6.14 -6.97
CA GLN A 124 12.48 -5.06 -6.01
C GLN A 124 13.27 -3.81 -6.37
N VAL A 125 12.71 -2.64 -6.06
CA VAL A 125 13.37 -1.34 -6.29
C VAL A 125 14.49 -1.14 -5.27
N ALA A 126 14.16 -1.24 -3.98
CA ALA A 126 15.11 -1.22 -2.89
C ALA A 126 14.56 -1.91 -1.62
N VAL A 127 15.42 -1.99 -0.61
CA VAL A 127 15.06 -2.35 0.77
C VAL A 127 15.22 -1.10 1.63
N LEU A 128 14.24 -0.85 2.50
CA LEU A 128 14.33 0.15 3.56
C LEU A 128 14.28 -0.57 4.92
N ARG A 129 15.10 -0.11 5.86
CA ARG A 129 15.27 -0.67 7.20
C ARG A 129 15.07 0.41 8.24
N TRP A 130 14.65 0.01 9.43
CA TRP A 130 14.47 0.90 10.57
C TRP A 130 15.75 1.68 10.88
N ASP A 131 15.64 3.00 10.95
CA ASP A 131 16.78 3.90 11.06
C ASP A 131 17.12 4.30 12.50
N TYR A 132 16.38 3.84 13.51
CA TYR A 132 16.65 4.20 14.92
C TYR A 132 16.81 5.71 15.19
N GLY A 133 16.16 6.56 14.38
CA GLY A 133 16.25 8.02 14.45
C GLY A 133 17.48 8.64 13.76
N ASP A 134 18.27 7.85 13.02
CA ASP A 134 19.41 8.33 12.23
C ASP A 134 19.40 7.70 10.82
N PRO A 135 18.96 8.45 9.79
CA PRO A 135 18.79 7.92 8.45
C PRO A 135 20.12 7.61 7.72
N TYR A 136 21.27 8.02 8.27
CA TYR A 136 22.57 7.80 7.64
C TYR A 136 23.30 6.57 8.16
N VAL A 137 23.19 6.30 9.47
CA VAL A 137 23.93 5.20 10.12
C VAL A 137 23.03 4.27 10.94
N GLY A 138 21.78 4.63 11.15
CA GLY A 138 20.90 3.87 12.01
C GLY A 138 20.33 2.61 11.36
N SER A 139 20.17 2.58 10.03
CA SER A 139 19.87 1.33 9.31
C SER A 139 21.00 0.29 9.43
N CYS A 140 22.23 0.72 9.76
CA CYS A 140 23.33 -0.20 10.13
C CYS A 140 23.14 -0.85 11.51
N LYS A 141 22.36 -0.24 12.42
CA LYS A 141 22.06 -0.80 13.74
C LYS A 141 20.94 -1.84 13.66
N GLU A 142 20.04 -1.71 12.69
CA GLU A 142 18.98 -2.67 12.42
C GLU A 142 19.56 -4.06 12.13
N THR A 143 20.66 -4.15 11.36
CA THR A 143 21.38 -5.41 11.16
C THR A 143 21.62 -6.16 12.49
N PHE A 144 21.97 -5.45 13.56
CA PHE A 144 22.28 -6.06 14.85
C PHE A 144 21.11 -6.22 15.81
N ASN A 145 19.98 -5.58 15.56
CA ASN A 145 18.88 -5.45 16.52
C ASN A 145 17.52 -5.94 15.98
N GLY A 146 17.39 -6.12 14.66
CA GLY A 146 16.11 -6.29 13.97
C GLY A 146 15.31 -4.98 13.92
N GLY A 147 14.08 -5.06 13.43
CA GLY A 147 13.17 -3.91 13.37
C GLY A 147 12.28 -3.93 12.13
N LEU A 148 11.65 -2.79 11.89
CA LEU A 148 10.81 -2.59 10.72
C LEU A 148 11.62 -2.71 9.43
N HIS A 149 11.15 -3.56 8.52
CA HIS A 149 11.77 -3.87 7.25
C HIS A 149 10.76 -3.75 6.12
N LEU A 150 11.17 -3.18 5.00
CA LEU A 150 10.30 -2.87 3.87
C LEU A 150 11.01 -3.13 2.55
N ARG A 151 10.37 -3.93 1.69
CA ARG A 151 10.71 -4.06 0.26
C ARG A 151 9.60 -3.46 -0.57
N TYR A 152 9.92 -2.89 -1.72
CA TYR A 152 8.89 -2.27 -2.56
C TYR A 152 9.10 -2.40 -4.07
N TRP A 153 7.98 -2.31 -4.77
CA TRP A 153 7.85 -2.32 -6.23
C TRP A 153 6.86 -1.22 -6.64
N GLN A 154 6.97 -0.74 -7.88
CA GLN A 154 6.04 0.24 -8.43
C GLN A 154 5.22 -0.37 -9.56
N GLN A 155 3.89 -0.30 -9.46
CA GLN A 155 2.99 -0.79 -10.50
C GLN A 155 2.96 0.16 -11.69
N ASN A 156 3.12 -0.38 -12.88
CA ASN A 156 3.02 0.37 -14.11
C ASN A 156 1.57 0.82 -14.39
N GLY A 157 1.41 1.96 -15.04
CA GLY A 157 0.11 2.60 -15.26
C GLY A 157 -0.41 3.39 -14.05
N THR A 158 -0.65 2.74 -12.90
CA THR A 158 -1.20 3.41 -11.69
C THR A 158 -0.14 4.19 -10.91
N LYS A 159 1.14 3.81 -11.05
CA LYS A 159 2.28 4.34 -10.28
C LYS A 159 2.21 4.09 -8.78
N ALA A 160 1.26 3.26 -8.32
CA ALA A 160 1.16 2.84 -6.93
C ALA A 160 2.40 2.07 -6.50
N PHE A 161 2.85 2.28 -5.26
CA PHE A 161 3.88 1.43 -4.68
C PHE A 161 3.24 0.27 -3.91
N PHE A 162 3.77 -0.92 -4.13
CA PHE A 162 3.38 -2.16 -3.48
C PHE A 162 4.52 -2.54 -2.54
N LEU A 163 4.23 -2.61 -1.23
CA LEU A 163 5.24 -2.76 -0.19
C LEU A 163 5.02 -4.09 0.56
N ALA A 164 6.08 -4.87 0.70
CA ALA A 164 6.15 -6.00 1.62
C ALA A 164 6.82 -5.52 2.90
N VAL A 165 6.04 -5.45 3.99
CA VAL A 165 6.47 -4.87 5.26
C VAL A 165 6.44 -5.94 6.35
N SER A 166 7.50 -6.03 7.13
CA SER A 166 7.65 -6.98 8.22
C SER A 166 8.43 -6.37 9.39
N VAL A 167 8.40 -7.04 10.54
CA VAL A 167 9.38 -6.85 11.60
C VAL A 167 10.34 -8.04 11.58
N GLU A 168 11.61 -7.76 11.32
CA GLU A 168 12.70 -8.76 11.33
C GLU A 168 13.34 -8.86 12.72
N MET A 169 13.82 -10.05 13.07
CA MET A 169 14.72 -10.29 14.20
C MET A 169 16.14 -9.80 13.86
N ASP A 170 17.01 -9.79 14.87
CA ASP A 170 18.43 -9.46 14.69
C ASP A 170 19.21 -10.47 13.81
N GLU A 171 20.42 -10.07 13.37
CA GLU A 171 21.35 -10.92 12.62
C GLU A 171 21.72 -12.21 13.37
N ALA A 172 21.75 -12.21 14.72
CA ALA A 172 22.06 -13.41 15.49
C ALA A 172 20.95 -14.49 15.37
N LYS A 173 19.75 -14.08 14.96
CA LYS A 173 18.63 -14.93 14.54
C LYS A 173 18.51 -15.08 13.03
N GLY A 174 19.45 -14.53 12.26
CA GLY A 174 19.50 -14.62 10.80
C GLY A 174 18.44 -13.79 10.09
N HIS A 175 17.97 -12.70 10.72
CA HIS A 175 16.87 -11.87 10.17
C HIS A 175 15.58 -12.66 9.90
N ASP A 176 15.28 -13.65 10.74
CA ASP A 176 13.98 -14.33 10.72
C ASP A 176 12.85 -13.33 11.06
N ILE A 177 11.60 -13.65 10.73
CA ILE A 177 10.46 -12.78 11.01
C ILE A 177 9.97 -13.05 12.44
N VAL A 178 9.69 -11.99 13.20
CA VAL A 178 9.12 -12.14 14.55
C VAL A 178 7.72 -12.80 14.50
N PRO A 179 7.24 -13.43 15.59
CA PRO A 179 5.85 -13.86 15.68
C PRO A 179 4.89 -12.70 15.33
N ASP A 180 3.88 -12.98 14.50
CA ASP A 180 2.95 -11.97 13.93
C ASP A 180 3.62 -10.84 13.11
N GLY A 181 4.91 -11.00 12.75
CA GLY A 181 5.78 -9.94 12.25
C GLY A 181 5.33 -9.26 10.94
N TYR A 182 4.54 -9.94 10.10
CA TYR A 182 3.97 -9.30 8.91
C TYR A 182 2.82 -8.36 9.26
N ASN A 183 1.94 -8.74 10.20
CA ASN A 183 0.85 -7.86 10.65
C ASN A 183 1.42 -6.72 11.48
N LEU A 184 2.36 -7.03 12.40
CA LEU A 184 3.08 -6.03 13.19
C LEU A 184 3.82 -5.03 12.32
N GLY A 185 4.56 -5.47 11.30
CA GLY A 185 5.30 -4.57 10.42
C GLY A 185 4.39 -3.61 9.65
N ARG A 186 3.31 -4.15 9.05
CA ARG A 186 2.28 -3.33 8.40
C ARG A 186 1.73 -2.27 9.34
N ASP A 187 1.34 -2.68 10.54
CA ASP A 187 0.61 -1.83 11.47
C ASP A 187 1.53 -0.85 12.21
N GLU A 188 2.79 -1.20 12.42
CA GLU A 188 3.84 -0.31 12.90
C GLU A 188 4.15 0.78 11.87
N LEU A 189 4.26 0.44 10.58
CA LEU A 189 4.37 1.45 9.52
C LEU A 189 3.16 2.38 9.52
N VAL A 190 1.94 1.83 9.63
CA VAL A 190 0.73 2.65 9.72
C VAL A 190 0.80 3.57 10.94
N GLY A 191 1.21 3.05 12.10
CA GLY A 191 1.37 3.86 13.30
C GLY A 191 2.42 4.98 13.15
N ASN A 192 3.53 4.71 12.47
CA ASN A 192 4.57 5.70 12.18
C ASN A 192 4.05 6.79 11.23
N VAL A 193 3.36 6.42 10.14
CA VAL A 193 2.89 7.41 9.15
C VAL A 193 1.73 8.26 9.66
N THR A 194 0.95 7.76 10.64
CA THR A 194 -0.17 8.49 11.25
C THR A 194 0.13 9.04 12.65
N GLN A 195 1.31 8.77 13.21
CA GLN A 195 1.70 9.16 14.57
C GLN A 195 0.70 8.67 15.63
N THR A 196 0.21 7.44 15.47
CA THR A 196 -0.75 6.78 16.38
C THR A 196 -0.29 5.37 16.72
N SER A 197 -0.72 4.84 17.87
CA SER A 197 -0.54 3.41 18.15
C SER A 197 -1.59 2.58 17.40
N VAL A 198 -1.16 1.51 16.74
CA VAL A 198 -2.02 0.55 16.05
C VAL A 198 -1.85 -0.82 16.71
N GLU A 199 -2.95 -1.38 17.21
CA GLU A 199 -2.96 -2.71 17.79
C GLU A 199 -3.40 -3.72 16.73
N SER A 200 -2.47 -4.50 16.19
CA SER A 200 -2.68 -5.34 15.00
C SER A 200 -3.90 -6.24 15.07
N ARG A 201 -4.14 -6.87 16.24
CA ARG A 201 -5.27 -7.78 16.44
C ARG A 201 -6.65 -7.09 16.41
N ASN A 202 -6.69 -5.76 16.57
CA ASN A 202 -7.93 -4.98 16.60
C ASN A 202 -8.24 -4.30 15.24
N VAL A 203 -7.37 -4.42 14.25
CA VAL A 203 -7.56 -3.82 12.93
C VAL A 203 -8.63 -4.60 12.15
N THR A 204 -9.51 -3.88 11.46
CA THR A 204 -10.55 -4.43 10.58
C THR A 204 -10.66 -3.59 9.31
N THR A 205 -11.46 -4.02 8.34
CA THR A 205 -11.76 -3.20 7.14
C THR A 205 -12.53 -1.91 7.43
N ALA A 206 -13.03 -1.73 8.67
CA ALA A 206 -13.63 -0.48 9.12
C ALA A 206 -12.61 0.47 9.78
N SER A 207 -11.40 -0.02 10.08
CA SER A 207 -10.36 0.78 10.69
C SER A 207 -9.82 1.80 9.69
N THR A 208 -9.67 3.03 10.15
CA THR A 208 -9.07 4.13 9.40
C THR A 208 -8.14 4.92 10.32
N PHE A 209 -7.05 5.41 9.77
CA PHE A 209 -6.07 6.22 10.49
C PHE A 209 -5.69 7.43 9.64
N SER A 210 -5.34 8.53 10.30
CA SER A 210 -4.97 9.77 9.62
C SER A 210 -3.96 10.53 10.47
N GLY A 211 -2.91 11.04 9.86
CA GLY A 211 -1.90 11.81 10.58
C GLY A 211 -0.85 12.44 9.66
N GLN A 212 0.11 13.12 10.29
CA GLN A 212 1.16 13.83 9.58
C GLN A 212 2.54 13.44 10.07
N THR A 213 3.47 13.36 9.12
CA THR A 213 4.90 13.20 9.38
C THR A 213 5.67 14.28 8.63
N SER A 214 6.95 14.46 8.94
CA SER A 214 7.78 15.46 8.27
C SER A 214 9.24 15.03 8.17
N TYR A 215 9.85 15.33 7.04
CA TYR A 215 11.28 15.16 6.80
C TYR A 215 11.75 16.19 5.78
N GLY A 216 12.97 16.71 5.92
CA GLY A 216 13.55 17.65 4.95
C GLY A 216 12.71 18.93 4.71
N ASN A 217 11.94 19.39 5.71
CA ASN A 217 10.94 20.48 5.61
C ASN A 217 9.74 20.22 4.69
N TYR A 218 9.53 18.98 4.27
CA TYR A 218 8.25 18.51 3.74
C TYR A 218 7.37 18.02 4.88
N THR A 219 6.07 18.26 4.78
CA THR A 219 5.06 17.66 5.67
C THR A 219 4.09 16.85 4.83
N TYR A 220 3.95 15.57 5.20
CA TYR A 220 3.10 14.61 4.51
C TYR A 220 1.87 14.32 5.36
N GLN A 221 0.68 14.50 4.80
CA GLN A 221 -0.58 13.99 5.33
C GLN A 221 -0.81 12.60 4.77
N THR A 222 -1.05 11.61 5.65
CA THR A 222 -1.35 10.23 5.25
C THR A 222 -2.71 9.83 5.80
N ASP A 223 -3.60 9.38 4.91
CA ASP A 223 -4.86 8.73 5.25
C ASP A 223 -4.77 7.24 4.92
N VAL A 224 -5.11 6.39 5.89
CA VAL A 224 -4.97 4.94 5.79
C VAL A 224 -6.32 4.25 5.92
N THR A 225 -6.56 3.29 5.04
CA THR A 225 -7.70 2.37 5.09
C THR A 225 -7.21 0.92 4.98
N TYR A 226 -7.98 -0.03 5.51
CA TYR A 226 -7.68 -1.45 5.36
C TYR A 226 -8.66 -2.11 4.40
N VAL A 227 -8.11 -2.90 3.48
CA VAL A 227 -8.89 -3.67 2.50
C VAL A 227 -8.63 -5.16 2.68
N ALA A 228 -9.65 -5.96 2.39
CA ALA A 228 -9.56 -7.42 2.35
C ALA A 228 -9.70 -7.94 0.91
N GLY A 229 -9.38 -9.22 0.71
CA GLY A 229 -9.57 -9.90 -0.57
C GLY A 229 -8.44 -9.71 -1.58
N LEU A 230 -7.36 -9.03 -1.19
CA LEU A 230 -6.09 -8.98 -1.92
C LEU A 230 -5.13 -10.09 -1.44
N LEU A 231 -5.10 -10.33 -0.13
CA LEU A 231 -4.45 -11.45 0.53
C LEU A 231 -5.50 -12.33 1.20
N GLN A 232 -5.15 -13.61 1.41
CA GLN A 232 -5.96 -14.53 2.21
C GLN A 232 -5.50 -14.50 3.66
N ASN A 233 -6.43 -14.62 4.61
CA ASN A 233 -6.09 -14.89 6.00
C ASN A 233 -5.59 -16.35 6.09
N SER A 234 -4.27 -16.53 6.03
CA SER A 234 -3.66 -17.85 5.88
C SER A 234 -2.17 -17.82 6.15
N SER A 235 -1.62 -19.00 6.42
CA SER A 235 -0.20 -19.28 6.44
C SER A 235 0.29 -19.98 5.17
N ILE A 236 -0.64 -20.37 4.30
CA ILE A 236 -0.34 -21.11 3.07
C ILE A 236 0.35 -20.16 2.08
N GLY A 237 1.54 -20.55 1.62
CA GLY A 237 2.32 -19.77 0.67
C GLY A 237 3.07 -18.58 1.30
N ILE A 238 2.95 -18.39 2.61
CA ILE A 238 3.63 -17.32 3.35
C ILE A 238 5.02 -17.79 3.78
N ASN A 239 6.04 -17.03 3.43
CA ASN A 239 7.41 -17.32 3.85
C ASN A 239 7.53 -17.16 5.38
N HIS A 240 8.35 -17.99 6.03
CA HIS A 240 8.47 -18.05 7.50
C HIS A 240 7.17 -18.42 8.26
N ASN A 241 6.17 -19.00 7.59
CA ASN A 241 4.87 -19.28 8.21
C ASN A 241 4.92 -19.99 9.57
N ILE A 242 5.76 -21.02 9.74
CA ILE A 242 5.85 -21.80 10.98
C ILE A 242 6.33 -20.95 12.17
N THR A 243 7.19 -19.95 11.94
CA THR A 243 7.74 -19.09 13.00
C THR A 243 6.90 -17.84 13.24
N VAL A 244 6.11 -17.42 12.24
CA VAL A 244 5.25 -16.23 12.31
C VAL A 244 3.86 -16.52 12.87
N GLU A 245 3.35 -17.74 12.71
CA GLU A 245 2.12 -18.19 13.38
C GLU A 245 2.24 -18.02 14.90
N GLU A 246 1.22 -17.46 15.53
CA GLU A 246 1.20 -17.19 16.96
C GLU A 246 -0.22 -17.37 17.52
N ASP A 247 -0.35 -17.95 18.72
CA ASP A 247 -1.61 -18.05 19.47
C ASP A 247 -2.80 -18.65 18.70
N GLY A 248 -2.52 -19.53 17.73
CA GLY A 248 -3.53 -20.15 16.88
C GLY A 248 -4.03 -19.27 15.73
N TYR A 249 -3.43 -18.10 15.54
CA TYR A 249 -3.64 -17.24 14.37
C TYR A 249 -2.67 -17.62 13.24
N ALA A 250 -3.15 -17.43 12.01
CA ALA A 250 -2.33 -17.60 10.82
C ALA A 250 -1.23 -16.53 10.73
N ALA A 251 -0.22 -16.78 9.89
CA ALA A 251 0.92 -15.87 9.69
C ALA A 251 0.52 -14.46 9.22
N ILE A 252 -0.61 -14.33 8.51
CA ILE A 252 -1.22 -13.05 8.13
C ILE A 252 -2.73 -13.07 8.32
N ASP A 253 -3.31 -11.90 8.62
CA ASP A 253 -4.76 -11.71 8.77
C ASP A 253 -5.52 -11.49 7.44
N GLY A 254 -4.78 -11.35 6.32
CA GLY A 254 -5.32 -11.12 4.98
C GLY A 254 -5.68 -9.67 4.67
N LEU A 255 -5.43 -8.73 5.59
CA LEU A 255 -5.66 -7.30 5.39
C LEU A 255 -4.45 -6.64 4.74
N VAL A 256 -4.74 -5.67 3.87
CA VAL A 256 -3.76 -4.80 3.23
C VAL A 256 -4.05 -3.36 3.62
N ALA A 257 -3.05 -2.64 4.10
CA ALA A 257 -3.16 -1.21 4.38
C ALA A 257 -2.98 -0.42 3.08
N VAL A 258 -3.89 0.51 2.79
CA VAL A 258 -3.82 1.41 1.64
C VAL A 258 -3.61 2.83 2.13
N LEU A 259 -2.47 3.42 1.76
CA LEU A 259 -2.03 4.75 2.14
C LEU A 259 -2.34 5.72 1.00
N GLN A 260 -3.04 6.80 1.30
CA GLN A 260 -3.17 7.96 0.42
C GLN A 260 -2.37 9.11 1.02
N VAL A 261 -1.39 9.63 0.27
CA VAL A 261 -0.42 10.62 0.77
C VAL A 261 -0.56 11.93 0.01
N SER A 262 -0.59 13.04 0.76
CA SER A 262 -0.57 14.41 0.23
C SER A 262 0.53 15.24 0.88
N ILE A 263 1.22 16.08 0.11
CA ILE A 263 2.22 17.01 0.64
C ILE A 263 1.51 18.31 1.04
N VAL A 264 1.40 18.55 2.35
CA VAL A 264 0.68 19.72 2.91
C VAL A 264 1.59 20.90 3.24
N SER A 265 2.91 20.69 3.28
CA SER A 265 3.92 21.75 3.44
C SER A 265 5.21 21.39 2.70
N ARG A 266 5.93 22.41 2.22
CA ARG A 266 7.16 22.29 1.40
C ARG A 266 8.24 23.27 1.84
N PRO A 267 9.52 22.98 1.57
CA PRO A 267 10.60 23.95 1.74
C PRO A 267 10.40 25.21 0.88
N ALA A 268 10.83 26.36 1.39
CA ALA A 268 10.77 27.60 0.62
C ALA A 268 11.62 27.51 -0.66
N GLY A 269 10.98 27.71 -1.82
CA GLY A 269 11.65 27.64 -3.13
C GLY A 269 11.41 26.35 -3.92
N ASP A 270 10.76 25.34 -3.32
CA ASP A 270 10.24 24.19 -4.06
C ASP A 270 9.02 24.62 -4.90
N THR A 271 9.17 24.67 -6.23
CA THR A 271 8.10 25.01 -7.17
C THR A 271 7.34 23.77 -7.67
N GLY A 272 7.25 22.71 -6.85
CA GLY A 272 6.41 21.54 -7.10
C GLY A 272 5.04 21.97 -7.65
N ALA A 273 4.77 21.57 -8.90
CA ALA A 273 3.71 22.12 -9.73
C ALA A 273 2.34 22.00 -9.06
N THR A 274 1.89 23.08 -8.43
CA THR A 274 0.47 23.28 -8.17
C THR A 274 -0.20 23.45 -9.54
N ALA A 275 -0.92 22.42 -9.97
CA ALA A 275 -1.82 22.51 -11.12
C ALA A 275 -3.02 23.40 -10.75
N ALA A 276 -2.77 24.68 -10.52
CA ALA A 276 -3.81 25.70 -10.51
C ALA A 276 -4.01 26.12 -11.98
N SER A 277 -4.98 25.51 -12.64
CA SER A 277 -5.48 25.96 -13.93
C SER A 277 -6.04 27.38 -13.79
N SER A 278 -5.19 28.39 -14.00
CA SER A 278 -5.61 29.77 -14.21
C SER A 278 -5.47 30.08 -15.69
N SER A 279 -6.56 29.82 -16.43
CA SER A 279 -6.75 30.39 -17.75
C SER A 279 -6.86 31.91 -17.60
N SER A 280 -5.75 32.62 -17.77
CA SER A 280 -5.77 34.06 -17.99
C SER A 280 -5.33 34.35 -19.42
N SER A 281 -6.30 34.78 -20.21
CA SER A 281 -6.14 35.23 -21.58
C SER A 281 -5.23 36.46 -21.62
N GLY A 282 -4.01 36.29 -22.13
CA GLY A 282 -3.09 37.39 -22.44
C GLY A 282 -3.05 37.65 -23.93
N ALA A 283 -3.77 38.65 -24.40
CA ALA A 283 -3.69 39.12 -25.78
C ALA A 283 -2.28 39.68 -26.07
N ILE A 284 -1.57 39.05 -27.01
CA ILE A 284 -0.27 39.52 -27.50
C ILE A 284 -0.52 40.67 -28.49
N SER A 285 -0.24 41.90 -28.04
CA SER A 285 -0.12 43.07 -28.92
C SER A 285 1.28 43.07 -29.56
N LEU A 286 1.30 42.84 -30.88
CA LEU A 286 2.51 42.95 -31.72
C LEU A 286 2.79 44.43 -32.03
N LEU A 287 3.90 44.97 -31.52
CA LEU A 287 4.52 46.19 -32.02
C LEU A 287 5.81 45.83 -32.78
N PRO A 288 6.09 46.44 -33.95
CA PRO A 288 7.26 46.11 -34.75
C PRO A 288 8.54 46.77 -34.19
N PRO A 289 9.72 46.15 -34.39
CA PRO A 289 10.98 46.73 -33.93
C PRO A 289 11.48 47.82 -34.88
N ALA A 290 11.88 48.96 -34.31
CA ALA A 290 12.60 50.01 -35.02
C ALA A 290 14.06 49.58 -35.25
N VAL A 291 14.47 49.61 -36.52
CA VAL A 291 15.83 49.33 -36.99
C VAL A 291 16.73 50.53 -36.67
N ALA A 292 17.74 50.34 -35.81
CA ALA A 292 18.81 51.31 -35.61
C ALA A 292 19.99 50.96 -36.53
N ILE A 293 20.23 51.82 -37.53
CA ILE A 293 21.38 51.75 -38.42
C ILE A 293 22.57 52.38 -37.70
N VAL A 294 23.61 51.58 -37.41
CA VAL A 294 24.92 52.07 -36.95
C VAL A 294 25.88 52.05 -38.14
N THR A 295 26.31 53.23 -38.57
CA THR A 295 27.33 53.40 -39.61
C THR A 295 28.72 53.20 -39.01
N LEU A 296 29.46 52.22 -39.53
CA LEU A 296 30.86 51.98 -39.20
C LEU A 296 31.75 52.88 -40.10
N ALA A 297 32.42 53.86 -39.50
CA ALA A 297 33.48 54.61 -40.16
C ALA A 297 34.82 53.86 -39.99
N ALA A 298 35.42 53.51 -41.12
CA ALA A 298 36.76 52.95 -41.20
C ALA A 298 37.83 54.02 -40.93
N VAL A 299 38.85 53.68 -40.14
CA VAL A 299 40.15 54.36 -40.18
C VAL A 299 41.25 53.31 -40.20
N ALA A 300 42.03 53.33 -41.27
CA ALA A 300 43.24 52.57 -41.49
C ALA A 300 44.47 53.34 -40.96
N ALA A 301 45.43 52.63 -40.37
CA ALA A 301 46.86 52.94 -40.36
C ALA A 301 47.59 51.70 -39.80
N LEU A 302 48.32 50.93 -40.61
CA LEU A 302 49.78 51.06 -40.83
C LEU A 302 50.56 51.04 -39.50
N TRP A 303 51.05 49.87 -39.08
CA TRP A 303 52.42 49.37 -39.26
C TRP A 303 52.44 47.86 -38.92
#